data_AF-A0A4Q5PX87-F1
#
_entry.id   AF-A0A4Q5PX87-F1
#
_cell.length_a   1.000
_cell.length_b   1.000
_cell.length_c   1.000
_cell.angle_alpha   90.00
_cell.angle_beta   90.00
_cell.angle_gamma   90.00
#
_symmetry.space_group_name_H-M   'P 1'
#
loop_
_entity.id
_entity.type
_entity.pdbx_description
1 polymer ?
#
loop_
_entity_poly.entity_id
_entity_poly.type
_entity_poly.pdbx_seq_one_letter_code
_entity_poly.pdbx_strand_id
1 'polypeptide(L)'
;MVGSRSGASLKTSRIQLESTLEHRIVVGDCVAEMSKLPAGSVDLVFADPPYNLQLKGDLKRPDDSHVDAVTDDWDKFSSFSAYDDFTRAWLLAARRAMKPSATLWVIGSYHNIFRVGSIMQDLGFWVLNDIVWRKSNPMPNFRGRRFTNAHETM
;
A
#
# COMPACT_ATOMS: atom_id res chain seq x y z
N MET A 1 -40.37 2.41 -8.83
CA MET A 1 -40.30 1.08 -8.19
C MET A 1 -38.82 0.74 -8.05
N VAL A 2 -38.24 0.97 -6.86
CA VAL A 2 -36.80 0.78 -6.62
C VAL A 2 -36.58 -0.71 -6.36
N GLY A 3 -35.89 -1.39 -7.29
CA GLY A 3 -35.53 -2.79 -7.14
C GLY A 3 -34.54 -2.97 -5.99
N SER A 4 -34.96 -3.73 -4.98
CA SER A 4 -34.08 -4.24 -3.92
C SER A 4 -32.87 -4.92 -4.54
N ARG A 5 -31.67 -4.35 -4.35
CA ARG A 5 -30.43 -5.04 -4.67
C ARG A 5 -30.23 -6.09 -3.60
N SER A 6 -30.50 -7.35 -3.95
CA SER A 6 -30.21 -8.52 -3.12
C SER A 6 -28.75 -8.48 -2.69
N GLY A 7 -28.50 -8.46 -1.37
CA GLY A 7 -27.17 -8.65 -0.80
C GLY A 7 -26.53 -9.97 -1.25
N ALA A 8 -25.22 -10.08 -1.06
CA ALA A 8 -24.40 -11.21 -1.46
C ALA A 8 -25.05 -12.57 -1.16
N SER A 9 -24.96 -13.49 -2.12
CA SER A 9 -25.56 -14.83 -2.06
C SER A 9 -25.13 -15.60 -0.80
N LEU A 10 -26.09 -16.24 -0.12
CA LEU A 10 -25.90 -17.18 0.99
C LEU A 10 -25.08 -18.44 0.62
N LYS A 11 -24.62 -18.57 -0.64
CA LYS A 11 -23.84 -19.70 -1.16
C LYS A 11 -22.33 -19.59 -0.96
N THR A 12 -21.84 -18.62 -0.20
CA THR A 12 -20.42 -18.63 0.19
C THR A 12 -20.23 -19.71 1.25
N SER A 13 -19.50 -20.78 0.93
CA SER A 13 -19.13 -21.79 1.92
C SER A 13 -18.46 -21.08 3.09
N ARG A 14 -19.06 -21.16 4.29
CA ARG A 14 -18.36 -20.76 5.51
C ARG A 14 -17.12 -21.61 5.59
N ILE A 15 -15.95 -21.00 5.40
CA ILE A 15 -14.66 -21.65 5.55
C ILE A 15 -14.66 -22.25 6.95
N GLN A 16 -14.67 -23.58 7.04
CA GLN A 16 -14.31 -24.28 8.26
C GLN A 16 -12.81 -24.04 8.42
N LEU A 17 -12.45 -23.03 9.20
CA LEU A 17 -11.06 -22.75 9.59
C LEU A 17 -10.63 -23.82 10.59
N GLU A 18 -10.36 -25.02 10.11
CA GLU A 18 -9.42 -25.92 10.77
C GLU A 18 -8.02 -25.49 10.35
N SER A 19 -7.54 -24.38 10.91
CA SER A 19 -6.12 -24.06 10.90
C SER A 19 -5.68 -23.80 12.32
N THR A 20 -4.68 -24.54 12.80
CA THR A 20 -3.75 -24.01 13.78
C THR A 20 -3.30 -22.64 13.26
N LEU A 21 -3.63 -21.57 13.98
CA LEU A 21 -3.22 -20.22 13.60
C LEU A 21 -1.70 -20.14 13.71
N GLU A 22 -1.02 -20.37 12.59
CA GLU A 22 0.42 -20.24 12.49
C GLU A 22 0.76 -18.82 12.06
N HIS A 23 1.33 -18.06 12.99
CA HIS A 23 1.88 -16.73 12.71
C HIS A 23 3.37 -16.86 12.42
N ARG A 24 3.83 -16.22 11.35
CA ARG A 24 5.25 -16.23 10.96
C ARG A 24 5.73 -14.82 10.65
N ILE A 25 6.87 -14.47 11.22
CA ILE A 25 7.64 -13.28 10.84
C ILE A 25 8.83 -13.75 10.02
N VAL A 26 9.03 -13.13 8.86
CA VAL A 26 10.15 -13.42 7.97
C VAL A 26 10.96 -12.14 7.82
N VAL A 27 12.26 -12.23 8.11
CA VAL A 27 13.20 -11.12 7.97
C VAL A 27 13.96 -11.29 6.67
N GLY A 28 13.83 -10.32 5.76
CA GLY A 28 14.50 -10.34 4.46
C GLY A 28 13.88 -9.36 3.47
N ASP A 29 14.47 -9.30 2.28
CA ASP A 29 13.89 -8.58 1.14
C ASP A 29 12.55 -9.21 0.73
N CYS A 30 11.50 -8.40 0.61
CA CYS A 30 10.15 -8.93 0.42
C CYS A 30 9.98 -9.67 -0.91
N VAL A 31 10.69 -9.28 -1.97
CA VAL A 31 10.64 -9.96 -3.27
C VAL A 31 11.29 -11.35 -3.15
N ALA A 32 12.47 -11.42 -2.54
CA ALA A 32 13.19 -12.67 -2.32
C ALA A 32 12.41 -13.62 -1.40
N GLU A 33 11.84 -13.12 -0.31
CA GLU A 33 11.09 -13.94 0.64
C GLU A 33 9.73 -14.37 0.08
N MET A 34 8.99 -13.48 -0.57
CA MET A 34 7.76 -13.86 -1.28
C MET A 34 8.05 -14.92 -2.33
N SER A 35 9.20 -14.88 -3.01
CA SER A 35 9.60 -15.88 -4.03
C SER A 35 9.71 -17.31 -3.51
N LYS A 36 9.88 -17.49 -2.19
CA LYS A 36 9.94 -18.81 -1.54
C LYS A 36 8.56 -19.36 -1.18
N LEU A 37 7.52 -18.53 -1.20
CA LEU A 37 6.15 -18.96 -0.93
C LEU A 37 5.59 -19.78 -2.10
N PRO A 38 4.79 -20.83 -1.83
CA PRO A 38 4.06 -21.54 -2.88
C PRO A 38 3.19 -20.57 -3.69
N ALA A 39 3.07 -20.82 -4.99
CA ALA A 39 2.17 -20.02 -5.82
C ALA A 39 0.71 -20.23 -5.39
N GLY A 40 -0.11 -19.17 -5.42
CA GLY A 40 -1.52 -19.27 -5.04
C GLY A 40 -1.77 -19.68 -3.58
N SER A 41 -0.89 -19.33 -2.66
CA SER A 41 -1.03 -19.67 -1.24
C SER A 41 -1.62 -18.54 -0.38
N VAL A 42 -1.75 -17.32 -0.91
CA VAL A 42 -2.15 -16.13 -0.14
C VAL A 42 -3.56 -15.67 -0.53
N ASP A 43 -4.43 -15.49 0.47
CA ASP A 43 -5.81 -15.00 0.30
C ASP A 43 -5.92 -13.47 0.30
N LEU A 44 -5.02 -12.78 1.01
CA LEU A 44 -5.02 -11.32 1.10
C LEU A 44 -3.60 -10.79 1.27
N VAL A 45 -3.28 -9.72 0.56
CA VAL A 45 -2.04 -8.96 0.71
C VAL A 45 -2.37 -7.54 1.14
N PHE A 46 -1.66 -7.03 2.15
CA PHE A 46 -1.67 -5.63 2.52
C PHE A 46 -0.24 -5.10 2.38
N ALA A 47 -0.06 -4.03 1.62
CA ALA A 47 1.24 -3.43 1.35
C ALA A 47 1.24 -1.95 1.71
N ASP A 48 2.21 -1.57 2.54
CA ASP A 48 2.59 -0.18 2.85
C ASP A 48 4.03 0.02 2.32
N PRO A 49 4.20 0.24 1.01
CA PRO A 49 5.53 0.41 0.42
C PRO A 49 6.11 1.78 0.79
N PRO A 50 7.44 1.98 0.67
CA PRO A 50 8.04 3.31 0.74
C PRO A 50 7.32 4.32 -0.17
N TYR A 51 7.11 5.55 0.29
CA TYR A 51 6.34 6.56 -0.43
C TYR A 51 7.19 7.41 -1.37
N ASN A 52 8.52 7.31 -1.26
CA ASN A 52 9.47 8.13 -1.99
C ASN A 52 9.13 9.61 -1.81
N LEU A 53 9.20 10.10 -0.56
CA LEU A 53 8.75 11.46 -0.20
C LEU A 53 9.58 12.57 -0.85
N GLN A 54 10.78 12.25 -1.35
CA GLN A 54 11.70 13.18 -2.02
C GLN A 54 11.92 14.48 -1.23
N LEU A 55 11.97 14.37 0.10
CA LEU A 55 12.13 15.52 0.98
C LEU A 55 13.48 16.21 0.71
N LYS A 56 13.43 17.54 0.58
CA LYS A 56 14.63 18.38 0.37
C LYS A 56 14.92 19.18 1.63
N GLY A 57 15.94 18.75 2.36
CA GLY A 57 16.44 19.42 3.56
C GLY A 57 15.48 19.39 4.74
N ASP A 58 15.86 20.12 5.79
CA ASP A 58 15.16 20.08 7.07
C ASP A 58 13.87 20.91 7.08
N LEU A 59 12.89 20.40 7.83
CA LEU A 59 11.67 21.13 8.16
C LEU A 59 11.74 21.61 9.61
N LYS A 60 11.45 22.90 9.82
CA LYS A 60 11.30 23.51 11.15
C LYS A 60 9.84 23.86 11.42
N ARG A 61 9.44 23.74 12.68
CA ARG A 61 8.16 24.24 13.20
C ARG A 61 8.22 25.76 13.41
N PRO A 62 7.06 26.43 13.66
CA PRO A 62 7.04 27.87 13.92
C PRO A 62 7.83 28.30 15.16
N ASP A 63 8.05 27.41 16.11
CA ASP A 63 8.87 27.62 17.32
C ASP A 63 10.35 27.25 17.11
N ASP A 64 10.80 27.16 15.86
CA ASP A 64 12.14 26.74 15.42
C ASP A 64 12.58 25.32 15.80
N SER A 65 11.71 24.52 16.44
CA SER A 65 12.00 23.12 16.72
C SER A 65 12.05 22.28 15.43
N HIS A 66 12.92 21.27 15.43
CA HIS A 66 13.11 20.38 14.29
C HIS A 66 11.92 19.40 14.15
N VAL A 67 11.55 19.09 12.90
CA VAL A 67 10.59 18.03 12.60
C VAL A 67 11.36 16.77 12.25
N ASP A 68 11.16 15.71 13.03
CA ASP A 68 11.66 14.38 12.71
C ASP A 68 10.91 13.82 11.50
N ALA A 69 11.53 13.95 10.33
CA ALA A 69 10.97 13.56 9.05
C ALA A 69 11.49 12.19 8.63
N VAL A 70 10.71 11.46 7.85
CA VAL A 70 11.13 10.19 7.24
C VAL A 70 12.28 10.50 6.26
N THR A 71 13.51 10.22 6.70
CA THR A 71 14.75 10.49 5.97
C THR A 71 15.64 9.26 5.87
N ASP A 72 15.10 8.10 6.25
CA ASP A 72 15.74 6.80 6.16
C ASP A 72 16.06 6.41 4.71
N ASP A 73 17.09 5.59 4.54
CA ASP A 73 17.58 5.19 3.22
C ASP A 73 16.59 4.31 2.44
N TRP A 74 15.68 3.60 3.13
CA TRP A 74 14.67 2.77 2.48
C TRP A 74 13.60 3.58 1.73
N ASP A 75 13.47 4.89 1.99
CA ASP A 75 12.55 5.79 1.26
C ASP A 75 13.27 6.60 0.16
N LYS A 76 14.55 6.36 -0.08
CA LYS A 76 15.35 7.11 -1.07
C LYS A 76 15.48 6.35 -2.38
N PHE A 77 14.90 6.92 -3.43
CA PHE A 77 15.01 6.40 -4.79
C PHE A 77 15.78 7.39 -5.68
N SER A 78 16.63 6.87 -6.56
CA SER A 78 17.44 7.67 -7.48
C SER A 78 16.62 8.37 -8.57
N SER A 79 15.46 7.81 -8.90
CA SER A 79 14.53 8.36 -9.89
C SER A 79 13.14 7.74 -9.74
N PHE A 80 12.15 8.31 -10.42
CA PHE A 80 10.84 7.68 -10.54
C PHE A 80 10.88 6.34 -11.26
N SER A 81 11.77 6.15 -12.25
CA SER A 81 11.93 4.84 -12.91
C SER A 81 12.44 3.79 -11.92
N ALA A 82 13.40 4.15 -11.06
CA ALA A 82 13.88 3.23 -10.03
C ALA A 82 12.79 2.84 -9.04
N TYR A 83 11.91 3.79 -8.66
CA TYR A 83 10.73 3.51 -7.85
C TYR A 83 9.76 2.57 -8.57
N ASP A 84 9.46 2.82 -9.84
CA ASP A 84 8.56 1.97 -10.63
C ASP A 84 9.08 0.54 -10.79
N ASP A 85 10.38 0.39 -11.02
CA ASP A 85 11.02 -0.92 -11.17
C ASP A 85 10.95 -1.72 -9.85
N PHE A 86 11.20 -1.03 -8.73
CA PHE A 86 10.96 -1.57 -7.39
C PHE A 86 9.49 -1.96 -7.19
N THR A 87 8.55 -1.08 -7.54
CA THR A 87 7.12 -1.32 -7.37
C THR A 87 6.64 -2.53 -8.20
N ARG A 88 7.08 -2.62 -9.45
CA ARG A 88 6.75 -3.73 -10.35
C ARG A 88 7.28 -5.06 -9.81
N ALA A 89 8.50 -5.07 -9.28
CA ALA A 89 9.13 -6.28 -8.75
C ALA A 89 8.32 -6.91 -7.62
N TRP A 90 7.94 -6.12 -6.60
CA TRP A 90 7.18 -6.65 -5.47
C TRP A 90 5.71 -6.96 -5.84
N LEU A 91 5.08 -6.18 -6.72
CA LEU A 91 3.72 -6.48 -7.20
C LEU A 91 3.66 -7.81 -7.94
N LEU A 92 4.65 -8.10 -8.80
CA LEU A 92 4.74 -9.37 -9.51
C LEU A 92 4.97 -10.56 -8.55
N ALA A 93 5.85 -10.38 -7.56
CA ALA A 93 6.09 -11.39 -6.55
C ALA A 93 4.84 -11.68 -5.70
N ALA A 94 4.13 -10.62 -5.28
CA ALA A 94 2.85 -10.74 -4.57
C ALA A 94 1.80 -11.46 -5.44
N ARG A 95 1.64 -11.05 -6.71
CA ARG A 95 0.67 -11.66 -7.64
C ARG A 95 0.88 -13.15 -7.83
N ARG A 96 2.14 -13.62 -7.84
CA ARG A 96 2.45 -15.06 -7.93
C ARG A 96 2.00 -15.83 -6.68
N ALA A 97 2.18 -15.24 -5.50
CA ALA A 97 1.77 -15.85 -4.23
C ALA A 97 0.25 -15.78 -4.02
N MET A 98 -0.43 -14.80 -4.61
CA MET A 98 -1.87 -14.63 -4.51
C MET A 98 -2.68 -15.73 -5.20
N LYS A 99 -3.75 -16.19 -4.54
CA LYS A 99 -4.80 -17.01 -5.18
C LYS A 99 -5.54 -16.19 -6.25
N PRO A 100 -6.20 -16.85 -7.22
CA PRO A 100 -7.03 -16.15 -8.21
C PRO A 100 -8.15 -15.29 -7.60
N SER A 101 -8.62 -15.64 -6.40
CA SER A 101 -9.66 -14.92 -5.66
C SER A 101 -9.13 -13.98 -4.57
N ALA A 102 -7.81 -13.77 -4.51
CA ALA A 102 -7.20 -12.96 -3.46
C ALA A 102 -7.39 -11.46 -3.69
N THR A 103 -7.33 -10.69 -2.60
CA THR A 103 -7.40 -9.22 -2.62
C THR A 103 -6.06 -8.61 -2.23
N LEU A 104 -5.67 -7.54 -2.93
CA LEU A 104 -4.50 -6.72 -2.60
C LEU A 104 -4.97 -5.33 -2.17
N TRP A 105 -4.47 -4.86 -1.03
CA TRP A 105 -4.58 -3.47 -0.57
C TRP A 105 -3.20 -2.83 -0.63
N VAL A 106 -3.10 -1.63 -1.20
CA VAL A 106 -1.84 -0.88 -1.24
C VAL A 106 -2.11 0.55 -0.80
N ILE A 107 -1.49 0.97 0.30
CA ILE A 107 -1.63 2.34 0.79
C ILE A 107 -0.55 3.25 0.19
N GLY A 108 -0.90 4.52 0.02
CA GLY A 108 0.02 5.54 -0.39
C GLY A 108 -0.50 6.95 -0.15
N SER A 109 0.41 7.90 -0.33
CA SER A 109 0.05 9.32 -0.42
C SER A 109 0.14 9.78 -1.88
N TYR A 110 -0.14 11.07 -2.12
CA TYR A 110 -0.03 11.65 -3.46
C TYR A 110 1.38 11.53 -4.09
N HIS A 111 2.42 11.23 -3.31
CA HIS A 111 3.80 11.05 -3.81
C HIS A 111 3.94 9.78 -4.68
N ASN A 112 3.26 8.69 -4.30
CA ASN A 112 3.42 7.39 -4.95
C ASN A 112 2.13 6.78 -5.49
N ILE A 113 0.97 7.03 -4.88
CA ILE A 113 -0.22 6.20 -5.10
C ILE A 113 -0.69 6.19 -6.56
N PHE A 114 -0.51 7.29 -7.29
CA PHE A 114 -0.85 7.35 -8.73
C PHE A 114 0.06 6.47 -9.58
N ARG A 115 1.35 6.38 -9.24
CA ARG A 115 2.30 5.50 -9.93
C ARG A 115 1.99 4.04 -9.64
N VAL A 116 1.81 3.74 -8.35
CA VAL A 116 1.43 2.41 -7.87
C VAL A 116 0.14 1.94 -8.54
N GLY A 117 -0.90 2.78 -8.54
CA GLY A 117 -2.19 2.47 -9.17
C GLY A 117 -2.11 2.27 -10.69
N SER A 118 -1.23 3.00 -11.40
CA SER A 118 -0.97 2.77 -12.82
C SER A 118 -0.31 1.41 -13.05
N ILE A 119 0.77 1.11 -12.32
CA ILE A 119 1.53 -0.14 -12.45
C ILE A 119 0.63 -1.34 -12.10
N MET A 120 -0.21 -1.23 -11.07
CA MET A 120 -1.18 -2.27 -10.73
C MET A 120 -2.12 -2.57 -11.90
N GLN A 121 -2.67 -1.55 -12.56
CA GLN A 121 -3.53 -1.74 -13.72
C GLN A 121 -2.76 -2.33 -14.92
N ASP A 122 -1.53 -1.87 -15.18
CA ASP A 122 -0.66 -2.41 -16.24
C ASP A 122 -0.34 -3.90 -16.01
N LEU A 123 -0.21 -4.31 -14.76
CA LEU A 123 -0.01 -5.71 -14.36
C LEU A 123 -1.32 -6.54 -14.34
N GLY A 124 -2.43 -5.95 -14.74
CA GLY A 124 -3.73 -6.62 -14.86
C GLY A 124 -4.43 -6.84 -13.52
N PHE A 125 -4.16 -6.05 -12.49
CA PHE A 125 -5.03 -6.00 -11.32
C PHE A 125 -6.31 -5.23 -11.66
N TRP A 126 -7.43 -5.69 -11.12
CA TRP A 126 -8.71 -4.99 -11.25
C TRP A 126 -8.96 -4.15 -10.00
N VAL A 127 -8.92 -2.82 -10.14
CA VAL A 127 -9.19 -1.91 -9.02
C VAL A 127 -10.67 -1.95 -8.68
N LEU A 128 -10.99 -2.41 -7.47
CA LEU A 128 -12.37 -2.49 -6.99
C LEU A 128 -12.86 -1.13 -6.48
N ASN A 129 -12.05 -0.48 -5.64
CA ASN A 129 -12.32 0.81 -5.02
C ASN A 129 -11.00 1.49 -4.69
N ASP A 130 -11.06 2.82 -4.60
CA ASP A 130 -10.11 3.64 -3.85
C ASP A 130 -10.76 4.10 -2.53
N ILE A 131 -10.06 3.94 -1.42
CA ILE A 131 -10.53 4.24 -0.07
C ILE A 131 -9.64 5.32 0.54
N VAL A 132 -10.26 6.41 1.00
CA VAL A 132 -9.54 7.53 1.61
C VAL A 132 -9.44 7.36 3.12
N TRP A 133 -8.22 7.24 3.64
CA TRP A 133 -7.97 7.38 5.07
C TRP A 133 -7.85 8.85 5.44
N ARG A 134 -8.91 9.41 6.04
CA ARG A 134 -8.91 10.77 6.58
C ARG A 134 -8.28 10.80 7.97
N LYS A 135 -7.16 11.51 8.11
CA LYS A 135 -6.42 11.67 9.37
C LYS A 135 -7.15 12.67 10.27
N SER A 136 -7.39 12.32 11.54
CA SER A 136 -8.04 13.21 12.51
C SER A 136 -7.10 14.29 13.06
N ASN A 137 -5.79 14.01 13.09
CA ASN A 137 -4.75 14.86 13.68
C ASN A 137 -3.44 14.89 12.83
N PRO A 138 -3.51 15.22 11.53
CA PRO A 138 -2.33 15.25 10.67
C PRO A 138 -1.34 16.35 11.10
N MET A 139 -0.05 16.14 10.82
CA MET A 139 0.93 17.21 10.91
C MET A 139 0.51 18.38 10.00
N PRO A 140 0.41 19.62 10.52
CA PRO A 140 -0.09 20.76 9.76
C PRO A 140 0.93 21.24 8.73
N ASN A 141 0.47 22.04 7.76
CA ASN A 141 1.37 22.78 6.88
C ASN A 141 1.95 24.00 7.62
N PHE A 142 3.13 23.86 8.23
CA PHE A 142 3.71 24.90 9.10
C PHE A 142 3.99 26.25 8.40
N ARG A 143 4.24 26.26 7.08
CA ARG A 143 4.60 27.47 6.33
C ARG A 143 3.45 28.08 5.53
N GLY A 144 2.22 27.53 5.65
CA GLY A 144 1.05 28.01 4.91
C GLY A 144 1.20 28.00 3.38
N ARG A 145 2.04 27.13 2.82
CA ARG A 145 2.36 27.11 1.37
C ARG A 145 1.43 26.23 0.56
N ARG A 146 0.74 25.29 1.21
CA ARG A 146 -0.18 24.30 0.62
C ARG A 146 -1.27 23.96 1.61
N PHE A 147 -2.30 23.26 1.15
CA PHE A 147 -3.23 22.58 2.05
C PHE A 147 -2.52 21.55 2.92
N THR A 148 -3.04 21.32 4.14
CA THR A 148 -2.53 20.28 5.03
C THR A 148 -2.74 18.91 4.42
N ASN A 149 -1.68 18.10 4.36
CA ASN A 149 -1.77 16.72 3.92
C ASN A 149 -2.50 15.86 4.98
N ALA A 150 -3.83 15.83 4.88
CA ALA A 150 -4.72 15.27 5.89
C ALA A 150 -5.34 13.92 5.51
N HIS A 151 -4.85 13.27 4.44
CA HIS A 151 -5.33 11.96 4.04
C HIS A 151 -4.27 11.13 3.31
N GLU A 152 -4.55 9.83 3.20
CA GLU A 152 -3.88 8.87 2.33
C GLU A 152 -4.94 8.04 1.59
N THR A 153 -4.53 7.26 0.59
CA THR A 153 -5.41 6.49 -0.29
C THR A 153 -4.98 5.02 -0.31
N MET A 154 -5.96 4.11 -0.31
CA MET A 154 -5.77 2.65 -0.45
C MET A 154 -6.61 2.07 -1.57
#